data_AF-F6I1R6-F1
#
_entry.id   AF-F6I1R6-F1
#
_cell.length_a   1.000
_cell.length_b   1.000
_cell.length_c   1.000
_cell.angle_alpha   90.00
_cell.angle_beta   90.00
_cell.angle_gamma   90.00
#
_symmetry.space_group_name_H-M   'P 1'
#
loop_
_entity.id
_entity.type
_entity.pdbx_description
1 polymer ?
#
loop_
_entity_poly.entity_id
_entity_poly.type
_entity_poly.pdbx_seq_one_letter_code
_entity_poly.pdbx_strand_id
1 'polypeptide(L)' 'MIVIGIFQIRSHETAIGELSNLPTSRNVYQKNGNLFFRTTIQKATASEQKQLNSAKAKLQKLNSP' A
#
# COMPACT_ATOMS: atom_id res chain seq x y z
N MET A 1 0.97 -10.88 -16.64
CA MET A 1 1.36 -9.53 -16.17
C MET A 1 0.19 -8.77 -15.51
N ILE A 2 -1.02 -8.79 -16.07
CA ILE A 2 -2.21 -8.08 -15.55
C ILE A 2 -2.68 -8.60 -14.18
N VAL A 3 -2.76 -9.93 -13.99
CA VAL A 3 -3.22 -10.55 -12.72
C VAL A 3 -2.34 -10.17 -11.52
N ILE A 4 -1.03 -10.06 -11.73
CA ILE A 4 -0.07 -9.64 -10.68
C ILE A 4 -0.31 -8.18 -10.28
N GLY A 5 -0.65 -7.32 -11.23
CA GLY A 5 -0.98 -5.91 -10.97
C GLY A 5 -2.26 -5.76 -10.14
N ILE A 6 -3.29 -6.55 -10.43
CA ILE A 6 -4.56 -6.54 -9.68
C ILE A 6 -4.34 -7.04 -8.24
N PHE A 7 -3.51 -8.07 -8.06
CA PHE A 7 -3.17 -8.58 -6.72
C PHE A 7 -2.45 -7.52 -5.87
N GLN A 8 -1.48 -6.80 -6.44
CA GLN A 8 -0.81 -5.70 -5.75
C GLN A 8 -1.78 -4.60 -5.31
N ILE A 9 -2.68 -4.18 -6.20
CA ILE A 9 -3.71 -3.17 -5.90
C ILE A 9 -4.56 -3.60 -4.70
N ARG A 10 -5.08 -4.84 -4.70
CA ARG A 10 -5.89 -5.35 -3.59
C ARG A 10 -5.11 -5.42 -2.29
N SER A 11 -3.85 -5.84 -2.33
CA SER A 11 -2.99 -5.90 -1.15
C SER A 11 -2.85 -4.53 -0.47
N HIS A 12 -2.64 -3.46 -1.26
CA HIS A 12 -2.56 -2.10 -0.72
C HIS A 12 -3.91 -1.60 -0.19
N GLU A 13 -5.02 -1.92 -0.87
CA GLU A 13 -6.37 -1.57 -0.39
C GLU A 13 -6.70 -2.24 0.95
N THR A 14 -6.36 -3.52 1.10
CA THR A 14 -6.49 -4.25 2.36
C THR A 14 -5.62 -3.62 3.45
N ALA A 15 -4.34 -3.34 3.18
CA ALA A 15 -3.43 -2.73 4.16
C ALA A 15 -3.93 -1.36 4.65
N ILE A 16 -4.48 -0.53 3.75
CA ILE A 16 -5.09 0.76 4.13
C ILE A 16 -6.29 0.54 5.07
N GLY A 17 -7.17 -0.40 4.75
CA GLY A 17 -8.31 -0.75 5.59
C GLY A 17 -7.88 -1.25 6.97
N GLU A 18 -6.89 -2.13 7.04
CA GLU A 18 -6.32 -2.61 8.29
C GLU A 18 -5.71 -1.47 9.13
N LEU A 19 -4.92 -0.59 8.51
CA LEU A 19 -4.33 0.57 9.18
C LEU A 19 -5.38 1.54 9.72
N SER A 20 -6.48 1.75 8.99
CA SER A 20 -7.57 2.64 9.43
C SER A 20 -8.35 2.12 10.64
N ASN A 21 -8.33 0.80 10.87
CA ASN A 21 -8.98 0.16 12.01
C ASN A 21 -8.08 0.10 13.25
N LEU A 22 -6.83 0.54 13.16
CA LEU A 22 -5.92 0.61 14.30
C LEU A 22 -6.05 1.95 15.04
N PRO A 23 -5.92 1.95 16.39
CA PRO A 23 -5.87 3.20 17.15
C PRO A 23 -4.66 4.04 16.75
N THR A 24 -4.85 5.33 16.49
CA THR A 24 -3.79 6.26 16.01
C THR A 24 -2.54 6.31 16.90
N SER A 25 -2.67 6.00 18.19
CA SER A 25 -1.56 5.95 19.15
C SER A 25 -0.64 4.74 18.98
N ARG A 26 -1.07 3.70 18.25
CA ARG A 26 -0.23 2.53 17.99
C ARG A 26 0.88 2.84 17.00
N ASN A 27 2.05 2.30 17.29
CA ASN A 27 3.15 2.27 16.35
C ASN A 27 2.96 1.10 15.39
N VAL A 28 3.32 1.32 14.14
CA VAL A 28 3.34 0.28 13.10
C VAL A 28 4.74 0.24 12.49
N TYR A 29 5.01 -0.82 11.73
CA TYR A 29 6.30 -1.02 11.09
C TYR A 29 6.11 -1.13 9.59
N GLN A 30 6.92 -0.40 8.85
CA GLN A 30 6.98 -0.52 7.40
C GLN A 30 8.18 -1.40 7.02
N LYS A 31 7.93 -2.41 6.20
CA LYS A 31 8.99 -3.29 5.67
C LYS A 31 9.63 -2.63 4.44
N ASN A 32 10.96 -2.58 4.42
CA ASN A 32 11.75 -2.23 3.26
C ASN A 32 12.90 -3.24 3.11
N GLY A 33 12.83 -4.08 2.08
CA GLY A 33 13.69 -5.27 1.97
C GLY A 33 13.48 -6.20 3.16
N ASN A 34 14.54 -6.50 3.90
CA ASN A 34 14.50 -7.34 5.10
C ASN A 34 14.43 -6.54 6.42
N LEU A 35 14.33 -5.20 6.34
CA LEU A 35 14.33 -4.33 7.50
C LEU A 35 12.92 -3.79 7.77
N PHE A 36 12.62 -3.60 9.05
CA PHE A 36 11.37 -3.03 9.54
C PHE A 36 11.63 -1.69 10.21
N PHE A 37 11.03 -0.63 9.69
CA PHE A 37 11.19 0.72 10.21
C PHE A 37 9.93 1.13 10.97
N ARG A 38 10.09 1.53 12.23
CA ARG A 38 8.99 2.04 13.04
C ARG A 38 8.45 3.34 12.43
N THR A 39 7.14 3.45 12.32
CA THR A 39 6.45 4.62 11.78
C THR A 39 5.09 4.83 12.46
N THR A 40 4.40 5.91 12.09
CA THR A 40 3.03 6.20 12.54
C THR A 40 2.02 5.66 11.54
N ILE A 41 0.80 5.39 12.01
CA ILE A 41 -0.31 4.94 11.14
C ILE A 41 -0.53 5.93 10.00
N GLN A 42 -0.53 7.24 10.28
CA GLN A 42 -0.70 8.29 9.25
C GLN A 42 0.35 8.19 8.14
N LYS A 43 1.64 8.02 8.50
CA LYS A 43 2.73 7.88 7.52
C LYS A 43 2.65 6.56 6.75
N ALA A 44 2.27 5.47 7.43
CA ALA A 44 2.06 4.18 6.79
C ALA A 44 0.91 4.24 5.78
N THR A 45 -0.24 4.81 6.15
CA THR A 45 -1.40 4.98 5.26
C THR A 45 -1.07 5.85 4.05
N ALA A 46 -0.36 6.97 4.26
CA ALA A 46 0.06 7.83 3.15
C ALA A 46 1.01 7.09 2.17
N SER A 47 1.90 6.25 2.71
CA SER A 47 2.78 5.41 1.89
C SER A 47 1.99 4.36 1.09
N GLU A 48 1.09 3.62 1.73
CA GLU A 48 0.25 2.62 1.05
C GLU A 48 -0.62 3.27 -0.03
N GLN A 49 -1.20 4.44 0.24
CA GLN A 49 -1.98 5.18 -0.75
C GLN A 49 -1.13 5.60 -1.96
N LYS A 50 0.12 6.03 -1.74
CA LYS A 50 1.05 6.36 -2.82
C LYS A 50 1.37 5.14 -3.69
N GLN A 51 1.58 3.97 -3.07
CA GLN A 51 1.85 2.73 -3.80
C GLN A 51 0.62 2.26 -4.58
N LEU A 52 -0.56 2.32 -3.97
CA LEU A 52 -1.84 2.01 -4.62
C LEU A 52 -2.07 2.86 -5.87
N ASN A 53 -1.87 4.18 -5.77
CA ASN A 53 -2.03 5.10 -6.89
C ASN A 53 -1.04 4.77 -8.03
N SER A 54 0.22 4.46 -7.67
CA SER A 54 1.25 4.08 -8.64
C SER A 54 0.92 2.75 -9.34
N ALA A 55 0.41 1.76 -8.60
CA ALA A 55 -0.01 0.48 -9.15
C ALA A 55 -1.23 0.62 -10.08
N LYS A 56 -2.23 1.41 -9.70
CA LYS A 56 -3.40 1.73 -10.54
C LYS A 56 -2.97 2.45 -11.83
N ALA A 57 -2.09 3.44 -11.74
CA ALA A 57 -1.57 4.15 -12.92
C ALA A 57 -0.79 3.22 -13.86
N LYS A 58 0.05 2.32 -13.31
CA LYS A 58 0.79 1.33 -14.11
C LYS A 58 -0.15 0.36 -14.81
N LEU A 59 -1.20 -0.11 -14.14
CA LEU A 59 -2.20 -1.00 -14.72
C LEU A 59 -2.98 -0.31 -15.85
N GLN A 60 -3.37 0.95 -15.67
CA GLN A 60 -4.02 1.74 -16.72
C GLN A 60 -3.14 1.88 -17.97
N LYS A 61 -1.85 2.18 -17.80
CA LYS A 61 -0.90 2.26 -18.92
C LYS A 61 -0.78 0.95 -19.70
N LEU A 62 -0.80 -0.19 -19.00
CA LEU A 62 -0.74 -1.52 -19.62
C LEU A 62 -2.04 -1.92 -20.34
N ASN A 63 -3.16 -1.32 -19.96
CA ASN A 63 -4.47 -1.54 -20.57
C ASN A 63 -4.81 -0.48 -21.63
N SER A 64 -3.92 0.49 -21.86
CA SER A 64 -4.07 1.49 -22.92
C SER A 64 -3.68 0.85 -24.26
N PRO A 65 -4.47 1.03 -25.34
CA PRO A 65 -4.19 0.46 -26.65
C PRO A 65 -2.90 1.00 -27.27
#